data_AF-A0A2V7HYH4-F1
#
_entry.id   AF-A0A2V7HYH4-F1
#
_cell.length_a   1.000
_cell.length_b   1.000
_cell.length_c   1.000
_cell.angle_alpha   90.00
_cell.angle_beta   90.00
_cell.angle_gamma   90.00
#
_symmetry.space_group_name_H-M   'P 1'
#
loop_
_entity.id
_entity.type
_entity.pdbx_description
1 polymer ?
#
loop_
_entity_poly.entity_id
_entity_poly.type
_entity_poly.pdbx_seq_one_letter_code
_entity_poly.pdbx_strand_id
1 'polypeptide(L)'
;AFTYPLKYAFDTTSPFLELAEWLPPFQEGGIHSALYGPAIAAFALAALIVMVSGVRRDERLPGLAGLALGGLTLAMSLRSRRFIPIFGMSESLILALALRRVTTPLLRLLESRWWRLAPPLVAFVCAVVWLAPYPKSSAALLALTAEDSFPVETCNFIEANQISGKIFAYYNWGGYVHLCTKGRLQVYIDGRADTVFDSGTYNRYLQVLNLRDGWRDIVEGSGATYVLWPKNRSAQPQELLRSGRWRLLYEDVVSMLLIRADWPPPSPLRETPDSPWRRLVQADHAARTGQLPQAEAHLQRALEQMPHLSLACHSLARIQALQGRIGEAVKTEDHCQTIFPSPGQLKSFRDLLRQAKPRPPGRGQ
;
A
#
# COMPACT_ATOMS: atom_id res chain seq x y z
N ALA A 1 -14.67 -1.77 -27.68
CA ALA A 1 -14.79 -1.58 -26.22
C ALA A 1 -15.09 -2.90 -25.50
N PHE A 2 -16.18 -3.61 -25.84
CA PHE A 2 -16.63 -4.81 -25.11
C PHE A 2 -15.66 -6.01 -25.10
N THR A 3 -14.77 -6.14 -26.09
CA THR A 3 -13.77 -7.22 -26.14
C THR A 3 -12.47 -6.88 -25.43
N TYR A 4 -12.30 -5.66 -24.92
CA TYR A 4 -11.07 -5.21 -24.27
C TYR A 4 -10.66 -6.09 -23.08
N PRO A 5 -11.57 -6.49 -22.15
CA PRO A 5 -11.20 -7.36 -21.04
C PRO A 5 -10.70 -8.74 -21.51
N LEU A 6 -11.30 -9.28 -22.58
CA LEU A 6 -10.89 -10.57 -23.15
C LEU A 6 -9.54 -10.43 -23.85
N LYS A 7 -9.36 -9.38 -24.67
CA LYS A 7 -8.08 -9.11 -25.33
C LYS A 7 -6.95 -8.99 -24.31
N TYR A 8 -7.15 -8.23 -23.24
CA TYR A 8 -6.15 -8.06 -22.19
C TYR A 8 -5.88 -9.34 -21.41
N ALA A 9 -6.93 -10.12 -21.06
CA ALA A 9 -6.76 -11.40 -20.36
C ALA A 9 -6.01 -12.46 -21.18
N PHE A 10 -6.05 -12.38 -22.50
CA PHE A 10 -5.35 -13.28 -23.42
C PHE A 10 -4.08 -12.68 -24.04
N ASP A 11 -3.74 -11.43 -23.76
CA ASP A 11 -2.53 -10.79 -24.25
C ASP A 11 -1.33 -11.15 -23.37
N THR A 12 -0.72 -12.29 -23.67
CA THR A 12 0.48 -12.78 -22.97
C THR A 12 1.72 -11.93 -23.20
N THR A 13 1.67 -10.91 -24.06
CA THR A 13 2.80 -10.02 -24.37
C THR A 13 2.77 -8.72 -23.57
N SER A 14 1.68 -8.49 -22.83
CA SER A 14 1.52 -7.29 -22.02
C SER A 14 2.46 -7.31 -20.80
N PRO A 15 3.39 -6.33 -20.67
CA PRO A 15 4.31 -6.26 -19.53
C PRO A 15 3.58 -5.98 -18.20
N PHE A 16 2.31 -5.55 -18.27
CA PHE A 16 1.48 -5.30 -17.09
C PHE A 16 1.08 -6.59 -16.36
N LEU A 17 1.15 -7.75 -17.04
CA LEU A 17 0.90 -9.06 -16.42
C LEU A 17 2.03 -9.51 -15.49
N GLU A 18 3.22 -8.88 -15.56
CA GLU A 18 4.35 -9.17 -14.67
C GLU A 18 4.23 -8.47 -13.30
N LEU A 19 3.29 -7.53 -13.15
CA LEU A 19 3.02 -6.90 -11.87
C LEU A 19 2.51 -7.93 -10.87
N ALA A 20 3.00 -7.89 -9.63
CA ALA A 20 2.69 -8.87 -8.58
C ALA A 20 1.18 -9.07 -8.31
N GLU A 21 0.37 -8.06 -8.62
CA GLU A 21 -1.08 -8.11 -8.51
C GLU A 21 -1.81 -8.83 -9.64
N TRP A 22 -1.16 -9.00 -10.79
CA TRP A 22 -1.66 -9.76 -11.94
C TRP A 22 -1.16 -11.19 -11.96
N LEU A 23 -0.11 -11.50 -11.18
CA LEU A 23 0.39 -12.86 -11.05
C LEU A 23 -0.67 -13.81 -10.46
N PRO A 24 -0.69 -15.08 -10.91
CA PRO A 24 -1.45 -16.15 -10.29
C PRO A 24 -1.15 -16.24 -8.78
N PRO A 25 -2.17 -16.48 -7.95
CA PRO A 25 -2.03 -16.50 -6.50
C PRO A 25 -1.23 -17.69 -5.96
N PHE A 26 -0.83 -18.65 -6.80
CA PHE A 26 0.00 -19.80 -6.41
C PHE A 26 1.41 -19.74 -7.02
N GLN A 27 1.71 -18.72 -7.83
CA GLN A 27 3.03 -18.53 -8.42
C GLN A 27 3.97 -17.87 -7.42
N GLU A 28 5.26 -18.22 -7.47
CA GLU A 28 6.30 -17.52 -6.69
C GLU A 28 6.31 -16.02 -7.00
N GLY A 29 6.37 -15.19 -5.97
CA GLY A 29 6.27 -13.72 -6.09
C GLY A 29 4.83 -13.18 -6.17
N GLY A 30 3.83 -14.04 -6.33
CA GLY A 30 2.41 -13.68 -6.22
C GLY A 30 2.01 -13.39 -4.76
N ILE A 31 1.07 -12.47 -4.56
CA ILE A 31 0.58 -12.16 -3.20
C ILE A 31 -0.51 -13.17 -2.80
N HIS A 32 -0.19 -14.01 -1.82
CA HIS A 32 -1.09 -15.04 -1.30
C HIS A 32 -2.13 -14.48 -0.32
N SER A 33 -3.33 -15.08 -0.32
CA SER A 33 -4.36 -14.84 0.69
C SER A 33 -4.63 -16.14 1.45
N ALA A 34 -4.53 -16.08 2.79
CA ALA A 34 -4.68 -17.26 3.65
C ALA A 34 -6.06 -17.94 3.51
N LEU A 35 -7.10 -17.15 3.21
CA LEU A 35 -8.47 -17.65 3.04
C LEU A 35 -8.78 -18.15 1.63
N TYR A 36 -7.87 -17.96 0.66
CA TYR A 36 -8.19 -18.29 -0.73
C TYR A 36 -8.33 -19.79 -0.98
N GLY A 37 -7.39 -20.61 -0.48
CA GLY A 37 -7.49 -22.07 -0.55
C GLY A 37 -8.76 -22.61 0.12
N PRO A 38 -9.05 -22.22 1.38
CA PRO A 38 -10.30 -22.56 2.05
C PRO A 38 -11.56 -22.12 1.29
N ALA A 39 -11.56 -20.93 0.67
CA ALA A 39 -12.68 -20.44 -0.15
C ALA A 39 -12.92 -21.34 -1.37
N ILE A 40 -11.87 -21.70 -2.12
CA ILE A 40 -11.97 -22.64 -3.25
C ILE A 40 -12.59 -23.98 -2.79
N ALA A 41 -12.12 -24.51 -1.66
CA ALA A 41 -12.66 -25.76 -1.11
C ALA A 41 -14.13 -25.62 -0.70
N ALA A 42 -14.51 -24.50 -0.08
CA ALA A 42 -15.88 -24.20 0.30
C ALA A 42 -16.80 -24.08 -0.92
N PHE A 43 -16.34 -23.41 -1.99
CA PHE A 43 -17.05 -23.33 -3.26
C PHE A 43 -17.24 -24.71 -3.90
N ALA A 44 -16.18 -25.52 -3.98
CA ALA A 44 -16.24 -26.86 -4.55
C ALA A 44 -17.22 -27.77 -3.78
N LEU A 45 -17.17 -27.72 -2.45
CA LEU A 45 -18.10 -28.47 -1.59
C LEU A 45 -19.55 -27.96 -1.74
N ALA A 46 -19.75 -26.64 -1.78
CA ALA A 46 -21.06 -26.04 -1.96
C ALA A 46 -21.66 -26.41 -3.33
N ALA A 47 -20.86 -26.34 -4.39
CA ALA A 47 -21.24 -26.76 -5.73
C ALA A 47 -21.62 -28.25 -5.75
N LEU A 48 -20.82 -29.12 -5.13
CA LEU A 48 -21.12 -30.55 -5.02
C LEU A 48 -22.44 -30.80 -4.29
N ILE A 49 -22.65 -30.17 -3.13
CA ILE A 49 -23.90 -30.28 -2.38
C ILE A 49 -25.08 -29.86 -3.26
N VAL A 50 -24.96 -28.77 -4.01
CA VAL A 50 -26.03 -28.28 -4.88
C VAL A 50 -26.31 -29.20 -6.06
N MET A 51 -25.29 -29.79 -6.66
CA MET A 51 -25.44 -30.74 -7.76
C MET A 51 -26.07 -32.05 -7.30
N VAL A 52 -25.58 -32.63 -6.20
CA VAL A 52 -26.04 -33.94 -5.67
C VAL A 52 -27.46 -33.88 -5.12
N SER A 53 -27.81 -32.80 -4.40
CA SER A 53 -29.16 -32.64 -3.84
C SER A 53 -30.24 -32.30 -4.87
N GLY A 54 -29.83 -32.10 -6.13
CA GLY A 54 -30.73 -31.72 -7.22
C GLY A 54 -31.17 -30.27 -7.15
N VAL A 55 -31.33 -29.66 -8.32
CA VAL A 55 -31.72 -28.25 -8.42
C VAL A 55 -33.25 -28.15 -8.42
N ARG A 56 -33.82 -27.79 -7.25
CA ARG A 56 -35.26 -27.52 -7.08
C ARG A 56 -35.72 -26.42 -8.04
N ARG A 57 -36.95 -26.50 -8.57
CA ARG A 57 -37.47 -25.54 -9.57
C ARG A 57 -37.27 -24.08 -9.15
N ASP A 58 -37.54 -23.75 -7.88
CA ASP A 58 -37.43 -22.39 -7.34
C ASP A 58 -35.97 -21.94 -7.11
N GLU A 59 -35.01 -22.87 -7.11
CA GLU A 59 -33.59 -22.62 -6.87
C GLU A 59 -32.75 -22.78 -8.17
N ARG A 60 -33.40 -23.02 -9.32
CA ARG A 60 -32.72 -23.25 -10.61
C ARG A 60 -31.88 -22.09 -11.08
N LEU A 61 -32.51 -20.92 -11.20
CA LEU A 61 -31.83 -19.73 -11.65
C LEU A 61 -30.69 -19.30 -10.69
N PRO A 62 -30.90 -19.17 -9.37
CA PRO A 62 -29.82 -18.77 -8.46
C PRO A 62 -28.72 -19.83 -8.33
N GLY A 63 -29.06 -21.13 -8.41
CA GLY A 63 -28.07 -22.21 -8.42
C GLY A 63 -27.18 -22.19 -9.66
N LEU A 64 -27.78 -22.11 -10.85
CA LEU A 64 -27.04 -22.03 -12.11
C LEU A 64 -26.22 -20.73 -12.20
N ALA A 65 -26.81 -19.59 -11.82
CA ALA A 65 -26.10 -18.32 -11.79
C ALA A 65 -24.94 -18.34 -10.78
N GLY A 66 -25.14 -18.90 -9.59
CA GLY A 66 -24.09 -19.04 -8.58
C GLY A 66 -22.94 -19.95 -9.03
N LEU A 67 -23.25 -21.08 -9.68
CA LEU A 67 -22.24 -21.96 -10.27
C LEU A 67 -21.49 -21.28 -11.42
N ALA A 68 -22.19 -20.59 -12.32
CA ALA A 68 -21.60 -19.92 -13.46
C ALA A 68 -20.73 -18.73 -13.04
N LEU A 69 -21.25 -17.84 -12.19
CA LEU A 69 -20.51 -16.68 -11.68
C LEU A 69 -19.36 -17.10 -10.77
N GLY A 70 -19.60 -18.05 -9.86
CA GLY A 70 -18.55 -18.58 -8.99
C GLY A 70 -17.45 -19.29 -9.79
N GLY A 71 -17.80 -20.10 -10.79
CA GLY A 71 -16.84 -20.77 -11.66
C GLY A 71 -16.04 -19.81 -12.54
N LEU A 72 -16.71 -18.81 -13.13
CA LEU A 72 -16.04 -17.77 -13.92
C LEU A 72 -15.07 -16.95 -13.06
N THR A 73 -15.53 -16.46 -11.92
CA THR A 73 -14.71 -15.62 -11.03
C THR A 73 -13.61 -16.42 -10.35
N LEU A 74 -13.83 -17.73 -10.09
CA LEU A 74 -12.77 -18.66 -9.69
C LEU A 74 -11.70 -18.73 -10.78
N ALA A 75 -12.08 -19.01 -12.03
CA ALA A 75 -11.14 -19.09 -13.14
C ALA A 75 -10.35 -17.78 -13.32
N MET A 76 -11.00 -16.62 -13.18
CA MET A 76 -10.34 -15.32 -13.18
C MET A 76 -9.38 -15.16 -12.01
N SER A 77 -9.79 -15.53 -10.79
CA SER A 77 -8.96 -15.43 -9.57
C SER A 77 -7.74 -16.33 -9.58
N LEU A 78 -7.83 -17.49 -10.25
CA LEU A 78 -6.69 -18.39 -10.48
C LEU A 78 -5.67 -17.78 -11.45
N ARG A 79 -6.11 -16.90 -12.35
CA ARG A 79 -5.23 -16.17 -13.27
C ARG A 79 -4.61 -14.93 -12.65
N SER A 80 -5.38 -14.20 -11.84
CA SER A 80 -4.92 -12.99 -11.18
C SER A 80 -5.57 -12.82 -9.81
N ARG A 81 -4.74 -12.54 -8.81
CA ARG A 81 -5.20 -12.31 -7.43
C ARG A 81 -6.20 -11.15 -7.30
N ARG A 82 -6.23 -10.19 -8.23
CA ARG A 82 -7.18 -9.05 -8.22
C ARG A 82 -8.64 -9.51 -8.22
N PHE A 83 -8.91 -10.71 -8.74
CA PHE A 83 -10.26 -11.26 -8.80
C PHE A 83 -10.64 -12.11 -7.57
N ILE A 84 -9.74 -12.30 -6.59
CA ILE A 84 -10.05 -13.05 -5.35
C ILE A 84 -11.23 -12.42 -4.59
N PRO A 85 -11.30 -11.09 -4.37
CA PRO A 85 -12.45 -10.50 -3.67
C PRO A 85 -13.77 -10.70 -4.44
N ILE A 86 -13.71 -10.60 -5.78
CA ILE A 86 -14.89 -10.79 -6.64
C ILE A 86 -15.35 -12.26 -6.60
N PHE A 87 -14.42 -13.20 -6.58
CA PHE A 87 -14.71 -14.62 -6.36
C PHE A 87 -15.37 -14.85 -5.00
N GLY A 88 -14.80 -14.32 -3.91
CA GLY A 88 -15.37 -14.43 -2.56
C GLY A 88 -16.80 -13.88 -2.45
N MET A 89 -17.09 -12.76 -3.12
CA MET A 89 -18.45 -12.23 -3.20
C MET A 89 -19.37 -13.13 -4.02
N SER A 90 -18.90 -13.66 -5.15
CA SER A 90 -19.71 -14.46 -6.08
C SER A 90 -20.02 -15.86 -5.54
N GLU A 91 -19.08 -16.51 -4.84
CA GLU A 91 -19.29 -17.83 -4.24
C GLU A 91 -20.34 -17.82 -3.13
N SER A 92 -20.56 -16.67 -2.48
CA SER A 92 -21.54 -16.53 -1.39
C SER A 92 -22.94 -16.99 -1.80
N LEU A 93 -23.30 -16.83 -3.09
CA LEU A 93 -24.58 -17.27 -3.66
C LEU A 93 -24.74 -18.79 -3.58
N ILE A 94 -23.74 -19.56 -3.99
CA ILE A 94 -23.81 -21.02 -3.96
C ILE A 94 -23.59 -21.55 -2.54
N LEU A 95 -22.73 -20.90 -1.77
CA LEU A 95 -22.43 -21.25 -0.39
C LEU A 95 -23.68 -21.12 0.49
N ALA A 96 -24.46 -20.04 0.34
CA ALA A 96 -25.71 -19.85 1.08
C ALA A 96 -26.74 -20.95 0.75
N LEU A 97 -26.86 -21.35 -0.52
CA LEU A 97 -27.73 -22.45 -0.93
C LEU A 97 -27.28 -23.78 -0.32
N ALA A 98 -25.99 -24.10 -0.37
CA ALA A 98 -25.44 -25.30 0.22
C ALA A 98 -25.64 -25.34 1.74
N LEU A 99 -25.34 -24.22 2.43
CA LEU A 99 -25.58 -24.08 3.87
C LEU A 99 -27.04 -24.31 4.21
N ARG A 100 -27.99 -23.72 3.47
CA ARG A 100 -29.41 -23.94 3.69
C ARG A 100 -29.78 -25.43 3.57
N ARG A 101 -29.23 -26.15 2.58
CA ARG A 101 -29.54 -27.58 2.38
C ARG A 101 -28.99 -28.49 3.47
N VAL A 102 -27.87 -28.14 4.09
CA VAL A 102 -27.29 -28.90 5.21
C VAL A 102 -27.92 -28.50 6.54
N THR A 103 -28.04 -27.20 6.80
CA THR A 103 -28.51 -26.67 8.09
C THR A 103 -30.02 -26.87 8.30
N THR A 104 -30.86 -26.70 7.28
CA THR A 104 -32.32 -26.83 7.45
C THR A 104 -32.76 -28.22 7.96
N PRO A 105 -32.34 -29.35 7.37
CA PRO A 105 -32.70 -30.67 7.89
C PRO A 105 -32.07 -30.92 9.26
N LEU A 106 -30.81 -30.55 9.46
CA LEU A 106 -30.12 -30.71 10.74
C LEU A 106 -30.82 -29.96 11.88
N LEU A 107 -31.22 -28.71 11.64
CA LEU A 107 -31.92 -27.86 12.61
C LEU A 107 -33.36 -28.31 12.87
N ARG A 108 -34.00 -29.01 11.92
CA ARG A 108 -35.33 -29.61 12.14
C ARG A 108 -35.27 -30.76 13.16
N LEU A 109 -34.17 -31.51 13.20
CA LEU A 109 -33.97 -32.60 14.16
C LEU A 109 -33.83 -32.10 15.61
N LEU A 110 -33.46 -30.84 15.81
CA LEU A 110 -33.18 -30.26 17.12
C LEU A 110 -34.40 -29.60 17.79
N GLU A 111 -35.57 -29.62 17.15
CA GLU A 111 -36.92 -29.15 17.60
C GLU A 111 -37.02 -27.76 18.27
N SER A 112 -35.93 -27.00 18.38
CA SER A 112 -35.88 -25.71 19.08
C SER A 112 -35.65 -24.55 18.13
N ARG A 113 -36.45 -23.49 18.31
CA ARG A 113 -36.34 -22.24 17.53
C ARG A 113 -35.01 -21.51 17.72
N TRP A 114 -34.34 -21.71 18.85
CA TRP A 114 -33.08 -21.05 19.18
C TRP A 114 -31.92 -21.56 18.31
N TRP A 115 -31.94 -22.83 17.90
CA TRP A 115 -30.91 -23.39 17.02
C TRP A 115 -30.91 -22.76 15.63
N ARG A 116 -32.04 -22.16 15.18
CA ARG A 116 -32.09 -21.42 13.91
C ARG A 116 -31.31 -20.10 13.96
N LEU A 117 -31.12 -19.53 15.15
CA LEU A 117 -30.35 -18.30 15.36
C LEU A 117 -28.87 -18.57 15.60
N ALA A 118 -28.48 -19.82 15.91
CA ALA A 118 -27.10 -20.15 16.23
C ALA A 118 -26.12 -19.92 15.05
N PRO A 119 -26.38 -20.38 13.80
CA PRO A 119 -25.46 -20.13 12.68
C PRO A 119 -25.20 -18.65 12.38
N PRO A 120 -26.21 -17.76 12.24
CA PRO A 120 -25.94 -16.35 12.00
C PRO A 120 -25.27 -15.67 13.20
N LEU A 121 -25.57 -16.09 14.44
CA LEU A 121 -24.89 -15.58 15.63
C LEU A 121 -23.41 -15.99 15.67
N VAL A 122 -23.10 -17.25 15.35
CA VAL A 122 -21.72 -17.74 15.25
C VAL A 122 -20.97 -16.98 14.15
N ALA A 123 -21.57 -16.81 12.98
CA ALA A 123 -20.97 -16.02 11.90
C ALA A 123 -20.71 -14.57 12.34
N PHE A 124 -21.64 -13.94 13.05
CA PHE A 124 -21.48 -12.61 13.61
C PHE A 124 -20.34 -12.54 14.63
N VAL A 125 -20.28 -13.48 15.58
CA VAL A 125 -19.20 -13.53 16.58
C VAL A 125 -17.85 -13.75 15.90
N CYS A 126 -17.74 -14.66 14.92
CA CYS A 126 -16.52 -14.85 14.15
C CYS A 126 -16.09 -13.57 13.42
N ALA A 127 -17.03 -12.85 12.80
CA ALA A 127 -16.75 -11.58 12.14
C ALA A 127 -16.27 -10.52 13.16
N VAL A 128 -16.91 -10.41 14.32
CA VAL A 128 -16.51 -9.48 15.39
C VAL A 128 -15.11 -9.80 15.91
N VAL A 129 -14.82 -11.08 16.20
CA VAL A 129 -13.50 -11.53 16.67
C VAL A 129 -12.42 -11.26 15.62
N TRP A 130 -12.73 -11.52 14.34
CA TRP A 130 -11.81 -11.26 13.23
C TRP A 130 -11.51 -9.77 13.04
N LEU A 131 -12.53 -8.91 13.21
CA LEU A 131 -12.40 -7.47 13.04
C LEU A 131 -11.89 -6.75 14.30
N ALA A 132 -11.94 -7.39 15.47
CA ALA A 132 -11.56 -6.79 16.75
C ALA A 132 -10.11 -6.22 16.81
N PRO A 133 -9.08 -6.84 16.19
CA PRO A 133 -7.72 -6.31 16.19
C PRO A 133 -7.55 -5.05 15.32
N TYR A 134 -8.48 -4.76 14.40
CA TYR A 134 -8.34 -3.64 13.48
C TYR A 134 -8.83 -2.33 14.14
N PRO A 135 -8.10 -1.22 13.94
CA PRO A 135 -8.51 0.06 14.49
C PRO A 135 -9.87 0.49 13.96
N LYS A 136 -10.73 0.99 14.86
CA LYS A 136 -12.08 1.49 14.53
C LYS A 136 -12.12 3.01 14.31
N SER A 137 -10.98 3.68 14.46
CA SER A 137 -10.82 5.11 14.26
C SER A 137 -10.29 5.43 12.86
N SER A 138 -10.24 6.72 12.53
CA SER A 138 -9.60 7.23 11.31
C SER A 138 -8.13 6.81 11.16
N ALA A 139 -7.48 6.39 12.25
CA ALA A 139 -6.15 5.78 12.22
C ALA A 139 -6.06 4.61 11.23
N ALA A 140 -7.13 3.81 11.14
CA ALA A 140 -7.21 2.69 10.23
C ALA A 140 -7.04 3.14 8.77
N LEU A 141 -7.57 4.32 8.42
CA LEU A 141 -7.47 4.83 7.05
C LEU A 141 -6.01 5.11 6.68
N LEU A 142 -5.24 5.74 7.57
CA LEU A 142 -3.82 6.03 7.35
C LEU A 142 -3.03 4.76 7.01
N ALA A 143 -3.27 3.69 7.78
CA ALA A 143 -2.59 2.42 7.57
C ALA A 143 -3.13 1.64 6.36
N LEU A 144 -4.45 1.59 6.17
CA LEU A 144 -5.08 0.88 5.05
C LEU A 144 -4.73 1.52 3.70
N THR A 145 -4.51 2.83 3.67
CA THR A 145 -4.05 3.57 2.49
C THR A 145 -2.53 3.66 2.38
N ALA A 146 -1.81 3.23 3.42
CA ALA A 146 -0.37 3.39 3.56
C ALA A 146 0.09 4.83 3.28
N GLU A 147 -0.62 5.82 3.83
CA GLU A 147 -0.38 7.26 3.59
C GLU A 147 1.07 7.66 3.89
N ASP A 148 1.67 7.06 4.92
CA ASP A 148 3.09 7.18 5.29
C ASP A 148 4.09 6.81 4.17
N SER A 149 3.64 6.13 3.10
CA SER A 149 4.48 5.80 1.94
C SER A 149 4.39 6.82 0.79
N PHE A 150 3.52 7.83 0.92
CA PHE A 150 3.30 8.87 -0.08
C PHE A 150 4.04 10.18 0.28
N PRO A 151 4.39 10.99 -0.73
CA PRO A 151 5.14 12.23 -0.54
C PRO A 151 4.20 13.38 -0.09
N VAL A 152 3.55 13.21 1.07
CA VAL A 152 2.47 14.11 1.54
C VAL A 152 2.97 15.55 1.69
N GLU A 153 4.08 15.75 2.41
CA GLU A 153 4.59 17.11 2.63
C GLU A 153 5.17 17.72 1.36
N THR A 154 5.73 16.90 0.46
CA THR A 154 6.14 17.39 -0.87
C THR A 154 4.94 17.85 -1.71
N CYS A 155 3.79 17.17 -1.63
CA CYS A 155 2.54 17.63 -2.25
C CYS A 155 2.05 18.94 -1.61
N ASN A 156 2.13 19.08 -0.28
CA ASN A 156 1.81 20.35 0.40
C ASN A 156 2.71 21.48 -0.10
N PHE A 157 4.00 21.22 -0.30
CA PHE A 157 4.95 22.19 -0.85
C PHE A 157 4.62 22.56 -2.29
N ILE A 158 4.27 21.58 -3.13
CA ILE A 158 3.83 21.77 -4.51
C ILE A 158 2.57 22.65 -4.59
N GLU A 159 1.60 22.42 -3.70
CA GLU A 159 0.37 23.21 -3.61
C GLU A 159 0.65 24.64 -3.10
N ALA A 160 1.42 24.79 -2.02
CA ALA A 160 1.75 26.09 -1.45
C ALA A 160 2.47 27.01 -2.46
N ASN A 161 3.27 26.42 -3.34
CA ASN A 161 4.06 27.12 -4.36
C ASN A 161 3.41 27.11 -5.75
N GLN A 162 2.19 26.56 -5.88
CA GLN A 162 1.45 26.48 -7.15
C GLN A 162 2.27 25.88 -8.31
N ILE A 163 3.09 24.88 -8.01
CA ILE A 163 3.97 24.22 -8.98
C ILE A 163 3.14 23.50 -10.06
N SER A 164 3.45 23.73 -11.33
CA SER A 164 2.73 23.17 -12.48
C SER A 164 3.69 22.81 -13.62
N GLY A 165 3.21 22.03 -14.59
CA GLY A 165 4.03 21.56 -15.72
C GLY A 165 4.09 20.03 -15.79
N LYS A 166 5.23 19.49 -16.22
CA LYS A 166 5.43 18.04 -16.39
C LYS A 166 6.35 17.49 -15.31
N ILE A 167 6.01 16.31 -14.79
CA ILE A 167 6.74 15.65 -13.71
C ILE A 167 7.02 14.19 -14.04
N PHE A 168 8.27 13.78 -13.88
CA PHE A 168 8.67 12.37 -13.89
C PHE A 168 8.59 11.84 -12.46
N ALA A 169 7.43 11.29 -12.10
CA ALA A 169 7.16 10.79 -10.77
C ALA A 169 7.40 9.28 -10.66
N TYR A 170 7.66 8.81 -9.44
CA TYR A 170 7.58 7.38 -9.13
C TYR A 170 6.18 6.86 -9.45
N TYR A 171 6.10 5.72 -10.15
CA TYR A 171 4.87 5.14 -10.71
C TYR A 171 3.73 5.05 -9.70
N ASN A 172 4.00 4.56 -8.48
CA ASN A 172 2.98 4.42 -7.44
C ASN A 172 2.48 5.76 -6.88
N TRP A 173 3.18 6.86 -7.14
CA TRP A 173 2.80 8.19 -6.68
C TRP A 173 2.09 9.01 -7.75
N GLY A 174 2.10 8.59 -9.02
CA GLY A 174 1.54 9.40 -10.11
C GLY A 174 0.06 9.77 -9.91
N GLY A 175 -0.76 8.83 -9.44
CA GLY A 175 -2.16 9.11 -9.10
C GLY A 175 -2.31 10.09 -7.92
N TYR A 176 -1.42 10.01 -6.94
CA TYR A 176 -1.40 10.92 -5.78
C TYR A 176 -0.96 12.34 -6.18
N VAL A 177 0.04 12.46 -7.05
CA VAL A 177 0.46 13.75 -7.63
C VAL A 177 -0.69 14.38 -8.42
N HIS A 178 -1.40 13.58 -9.22
CA HIS A 178 -2.56 14.06 -9.95
C HIS A 178 -3.66 14.56 -8.99
N LEU A 179 -3.95 13.80 -7.93
CA LEU A 179 -4.92 14.17 -6.89
C LEU A 179 -4.54 15.48 -6.19
N CYS A 180 -3.31 15.57 -5.66
CA CYS A 180 -2.89 16.72 -4.85
C CYS A 180 -2.79 17.99 -5.70
N THR A 181 -2.34 17.87 -6.96
CA THR A 181 -2.19 19.02 -7.85
C THR A 181 -3.42 19.39 -8.66
N LYS A 182 -4.51 18.60 -8.56
CA LYS A 182 -5.72 18.76 -9.39
C LYS A 182 -5.40 18.77 -10.89
N GLY A 183 -4.40 17.98 -11.29
CA GLY A 183 -3.96 17.85 -12.69
C GLY A 183 -3.02 18.94 -13.20
N ARG A 184 -2.62 19.92 -12.37
CA ARG A 184 -1.64 20.95 -12.77
C ARG A 184 -0.26 20.36 -13.06
N LEU A 185 0.08 19.22 -12.46
CA LEU A 185 1.27 18.45 -12.79
C LEU A 185 0.91 17.21 -13.61
N GLN A 186 1.37 17.18 -14.85
CA GLN A 186 1.21 16.07 -15.77
C GLN A 186 2.31 15.03 -15.54
N VAL A 187 1.92 13.86 -15.05
CA VAL A 187 2.84 12.74 -14.80
C VAL A 187 3.25 12.05 -16.10
N TYR A 188 4.51 11.58 -16.16
CA TYR A 188 4.98 10.76 -17.29
C TYR A 188 4.18 9.44 -17.41
N ILE A 189 3.87 8.81 -16.27
CA ILE A 189 3.06 7.58 -16.17
C ILE A 189 2.51 7.43 -14.75
N ASP A 190 1.37 6.76 -14.60
CA ASP A 190 0.81 6.34 -13.31
C ASP A 190 0.07 4.98 -13.39
N GLY A 191 -0.59 4.60 -12.30
CA GLY A 191 -1.34 3.34 -12.16
C GLY A 191 -2.48 3.11 -13.16
N ARG A 192 -2.81 4.08 -14.03
CA ARG A 192 -3.73 3.93 -15.16
C ARG A 192 -3.02 3.37 -16.41
N ALA A 193 -1.83 2.81 -16.25
CA ALA A 193 -1.14 2.13 -17.33
C ALA A 193 -2.01 1.02 -17.94
N ASP A 194 -1.81 0.74 -19.22
CA ASP A 194 -2.69 -0.04 -20.12
C ASP A 194 -4.00 0.68 -20.53
N THR A 195 -4.61 1.49 -19.65
CA THR A 195 -5.83 2.24 -20.01
C THR A 195 -5.53 3.59 -20.67
N VAL A 196 -4.53 4.32 -20.16
CA VAL A 196 -4.13 5.65 -20.62
C VAL A 196 -2.73 5.64 -21.24
N PHE A 197 -1.85 4.75 -20.78
CA PHE A 197 -0.45 4.68 -21.21
C PHE A 197 -0.16 3.36 -21.90
N ASP A 198 0.55 3.43 -23.03
CA ASP A 198 0.94 2.26 -23.82
C ASP A 198 2.10 1.45 -23.19
N SER A 199 2.26 0.21 -23.65
CA SER A 199 3.31 -0.71 -23.19
C SER A 199 4.73 -0.18 -23.43
N GLY A 200 4.97 0.60 -24.50
CA GLY A 200 6.27 1.21 -24.79
C GLY A 200 6.65 2.27 -23.75
N THR A 201 5.68 3.10 -23.34
CA THR A 201 5.85 4.07 -22.26
C THR A 201 6.15 3.38 -20.92
N TYR A 202 5.45 2.28 -20.63
CA TYR A 202 5.72 1.46 -19.44
C TYR A 202 7.11 0.82 -19.48
N ASN A 203 7.53 0.24 -20.60
CA ASN A 203 8.85 -0.38 -20.74
C ASN A 203 9.98 0.64 -20.59
N ARG A 204 9.83 1.85 -21.16
CA ARG A 204 10.77 2.97 -20.93
C ARG A 204 10.83 3.35 -19.46
N TYR A 205 9.70 3.41 -18.77
CA TYR A 205 9.67 3.66 -17.34
C TYR A 205 10.39 2.57 -16.54
N LEU A 206 10.20 1.29 -16.90
CA LEU A 206 10.93 0.17 -16.28
C LEU A 206 12.44 0.24 -16.51
N GLN A 207 12.91 0.76 -17.65
CA GLN A 207 14.33 1.02 -17.87
C GLN A 207 14.88 2.06 -16.89
N VAL A 208 14.13 3.14 -16.63
CA VAL A 208 14.47 4.15 -15.60
C VAL A 208 14.43 3.57 -14.20
N LEU A 209 13.40 2.80 -13.87
CA LEU A 209 13.24 2.18 -12.57
C LEU A 209 14.40 1.22 -12.24
N ASN A 210 14.90 0.50 -13.24
CA ASN A 210 15.94 -0.50 -13.09
C ASN A 210 17.35 -0.02 -13.48
N LEU A 211 17.53 1.28 -13.76
CA LEU A 211 18.81 1.88 -14.16
C LEU A 211 19.48 1.18 -15.37
N ARG A 212 18.67 0.72 -16.34
CA ARG A 212 19.19 0.07 -17.55
C ARG A 212 19.84 1.10 -18.48
N ASP A 213 20.67 0.64 -19.41
CA ASP A 213 21.34 1.51 -20.38
C ASP A 213 20.37 2.46 -21.09
N GLY A 214 20.77 3.71 -21.28
CA GLY A 214 19.95 4.76 -21.89
C GLY A 214 18.87 5.36 -20.99
N TRP A 215 18.76 4.96 -19.71
CA TRP A 215 17.69 5.45 -18.84
C TRP A 215 17.67 6.98 -18.65
N ARG A 216 18.84 7.63 -18.65
CA ARG A 216 18.94 9.09 -18.48
C ARG A 216 18.27 9.81 -19.64
N ASP A 217 18.49 9.33 -20.86
CA ASP A 217 17.93 9.93 -22.07
C ASP A 217 16.40 9.84 -22.08
N ILE A 218 15.82 8.83 -21.43
CA ILE A 218 14.37 8.72 -21.22
C ILE A 218 13.87 9.83 -20.30
N VAL A 219 14.56 10.09 -19.18
CA VAL A 219 14.17 11.15 -18.25
C VAL A 219 14.31 12.53 -18.92
N GLU A 220 15.41 12.78 -19.61
CA GLU A 220 15.63 14.05 -20.31
C GLU A 220 14.67 14.24 -21.49
N GLY A 221 14.43 13.17 -22.27
CA GLY A 221 13.53 13.17 -23.42
C GLY A 221 12.04 13.20 -23.05
N SER A 222 11.70 12.98 -21.77
CA SER A 222 10.32 13.03 -21.29
C SER A 222 9.70 14.43 -21.33
N GLY A 223 10.54 15.47 -21.40
CA GLY A 223 10.13 16.86 -21.27
C GLY A 223 9.66 17.22 -19.86
N ALA A 224 9.95 16.39 -18.85
CA ALA A 224 9.66 16.69 -17.46
C ALA A 224 10.49 17.88 -16.95
N THR A 225 9.83 18.81 -16.26
CA THR A 225 10.48 19.92 -15.56
C THR A 225 10.90 19.51 -14.15
N TYR A 226 10.16 18.55 -13.58
CA TYR A 226 10.34 18.07 -12.22
C TYR A 226 10.57 16.55 -12.22
N VAL A 227 11.34 16.07 -11.25
CA VAL A 227 11.45 14.63 -10.95
C VAL A 227 11.07 14.42 -9.50
N LEU A 228 10.16 13.49 -9.22
CA LEU A 228 9.74 13.15 -7.87
C LEU A 228 10.02 11.66 -7.60
N TRP A 229 10.94 11.39 -6.69
CA TRP A 229 11.48 10.03 -6.52
C TRP A 229 11.63 9.63 -5.04
N PRO A 230 11.59 8.32 -4.70
CA PRO A 230 11.72 7.87 -3.33
C PRO A 230 13.15 8.00 -2.79
N LYS A 231 13.27 8.46 -1.54
CA LYS A 231 14.57 8.58 -0.84
C LYS A 231 15.24 7.23 -0.61
N ASN A 232 14.45 6.20 -0.34
CA ASN A 232 14.96 4.83 -0.17
C ASN A 232 15.43 4.17 -1.48
N ARG A 233 15.23 4.83 -2.63
CA ARG A 233 15.73 4.44 -3.95
C ARG A 233 16.54 5.59 -4.56
N SER A 234 17.61 5.99 -3.87
CA SER A 234 18.32 7.23 -4.15
C SER A 234 19.24 7.21 -5.38
N ALA A 235 19.48 6.06 -6.02
CA ALA A 235 20.41 5.96 -7.13
C ALA A 235 20.04 6.86 -8.33
N GLN A 236 18.77 6.88 -8.75
CA GLN A 236 18.29 7.77 -9.80
C GLN A 236 18.46 9.26 -9.45
N PRO A 237 17.89 9.78 -8.34
CA PRO A 237 17.99 11.21 -8.02
C PRO A 237 19.44 11.64 -7.77
N GLN A 238 20.27 10.80 -7.15
CA GLN A 238 21.70 11.11 -6.96
C GLN A 238 22.42 11.27 -8.29
N GLU A 239 22.17 10.41 -9.26
CA GLU A 239 22.82 10.52 -10.56
C GLU A 239 22.32 11.72 -11.37
N LEU A 240 21.03 12.03 -11.29
CA LEU A 240 20.46 13.24 -11.89
C LEU A 240 21.09 14.50 -11.30
N LEU A 241 21.26 14.56 -9.97
CA LEU A 241 21.97 15.66 -9.31
C LEU A 241 23.44 15.75 -9.75
N ARG A 242 24.16 14.62 -9.85
CA ARG A 242 25.56 14.58 -10.32
C ARG A 242 25.73 15.05 -11.76
N SER A 243 24.71 14.93 -12.60
CA SER A 243 24.74 15.44 -13.97
C SER A 243 24.82 16.97 -14.06
N GLY A 244 24.50 17.70 -13.00
CA GLY A 244 24.41 19.16 -12.98
C GLY A 244 23.19 19.74 -13.72
N ARG A 245 22.43 18.92 -14.44
CA ARG A 245 21.20 19.33 -15.14
C ARG A 245 19.97 19.40 -14.25
N TRP A 246 20.07 18.88 -13.02
CA TRP A 246 18.99 18.86 -12.04
C TRP A 246 19.48 19.40 -10.70
N ARG A 247 18.59 20.06 -9.97
CA ARG A 247 18.82 20.60 -8.63
C ARG A 247 17.74 20.11 -7.68
N LEU A 248 18.10 19.91 -6.41
CA LEU A 248 17.13 19.60 -5.35
C LEU A 248 16.27 20.84 -5.11
N LEU A 249 14.96 20.69 -5.25
CA LEU A 249 13.99 21.76 -4.96
C LEU A 249 13.36 21.58 -3.57
N TYR A 250 12.99 20.36 -3.22
CA TYR A 250 12.40 20.05 -1.93
C TYR A 250 12.73 18.61 -1.52
N GLU A 251 12.85 18.39 -0.21
CA GLU A 251 13.09 17.06 0.35
C GLU A 251 12.18 16.82 1.55
N ASP A 252 11.47 15.70 1.53
CA ASP A 252 10.60 15.21 2.58
C ASP A 252 11.26 14.00 3.27
N VAL A 253 10.61 13.35 4.22
CA VAL A 253 11.11 12.12 4.86
C VAL A 253 11.11 10.92 3.90
N VAL A 254 10.20 10.88 2.92
CA VAL A 254 10.08 9.75 1.97
C VAL A 254 10.51 10.07 0.54
N SER A 255 10.60 11.34 0.15
CA SER A 255 10.78 11.72 -1.26
C SER A 255 11.75 12.88 -1.49
N MET A 256 12.25 12.95 -2.72
CA MET A 256 13.07 14.05 -3.24
C MET A 256 12.36 14.63 -4.47
N LEU A 257 12.14 15.94 -4.46
CA LEU A 257 11.66 16.70 -5.60
C LEU A 257 12.83 17.46 -6.23
N LEU A 258 13.17 17.11 -7.47
CA LEU A 258 14.18 17.79 -8.27
C LEU A 258 13.51 18.71 -9.29
N ILE A 259 14.23 19.75 -9.69
CA ILE A 259 13.87 20.67 -10.76
C ILE A 259 15.02 20.75 -11.76
N ARG A 260 14.71 20.92 -13.05
CA ARG A 260 15.74 21.17 -14.06
C ARG A 260 16.54 22.43 -13.72
N ALA A 261 17.85 22.40 -13.94
CA ALA A 261 18.77 23.46 -13.57
C ALA A 261 18.57 24.74 -14.41
N ASP A 262 18.12 24.59 -15.65
CA ASP A 262 17.76 25.68 -16.57
C ASP A 262 16.34 26.22 -16.35
N TRP A 263 15.54 25.60 -15.47
CA TRP A 263 14.20 26.06 -15.15
C TRP A 263 14.22 27.00 -13.93
N PRO A 264 13.54 28.16 -13.99
CA PRO A 264 13.46 29.05 -12.85
C PRO A 264 12.66 28.38 -11.72
N PRO A 265 13.20 28.32 -10.47
CA PRO A 265 12.40 27.86 -9.35
C PRO A 265 11.24 28.84 -9.09
N PRO A 266 10.11 28.37 -8.53
CA PRO A 266 9.08 29.27 -8.03
C PRO A 266 9.71 30.28 -7.05
N SER A 267 9.40 31.56 -7.21
CA SER A 267 9.95 32.63 -6.37
C SER A 267 8.87 33.66 -6.02
N PRO A 268 8.74 34.07 -4.75
CA PRO A 268 9.41 33.49 -3.58
C PRO A 268 8.88 32.10 -3.24
N LEU A 269 9.76 31.22 -2.72
CA LEU A 269 9.32 29.95 -2.16
C LEU A 269 8.53 30.22 -0.87
N ARG A 270 7.30 29.72 -0.84
CA ARG A 270 6.42 29.79 0.32
C ARG A 270 6.61 28.55 1.17
N GLU A 271 6.68 28.77 2.48
CA GLU A 271 6.58 27.68 3.44
C GLU A 271 5.19 27.05 3.39
N THR A 272 5.14 25.75 3.62
CA THR A 272 3.88 25.02 3.80
C THR A 272 3.20 25.41 5.11
N PRO A 273 1.86 25.37 5.22
CA PRO A 273 1.18 25.56 6.51
C PRO A 273 1.67 24.57 7.57
N ASP A 274 1.47 24.90 8.86
CA ASP A 274 1.80 23.95 9.93
C ASP A 274 0.96 22.67 9.77
N SER A 275 1.63 21.52 9.78
CA SER A 275 1.01 20.21 9.58
C SER A 275 1.86 19.13 10.29
N PRO A 276 1.27 17.98 10.66
CA PRO A 276 2.04 16.91 11.30
C PRO A 276 3.14 16.38 10.38
N TRP A 277 2.93 16.42 9.05
CA TRP A 277 3.91 16.04 8.04
C TRP A 277 5.05 17.07 7.93
N ARG A 278 4.74 18.37 7.97
CA ARG A 278 5.74 19.44 8.02
C ARG A 278 6.62 19.29 9.27
N ARG A 279 5.99 19.02 10.42
CA ARG A 279 6.70 18.77 11.69
C ARG A 279 7.61 17.55 11.60
N LEU A 280 7.15 16.47 10.95
CA LEU A 280 7.97 15.30 10.70
C LEU A 280 9.21 15.61 9.85
N VAL A 281 9.07 16.42 8.78
CA VAL A 281 10.22 16.89 7.97
C VAL A 281 11.17 17.76 8.76
N GLN A 282 10.65 18.69 9.58
CA GLN A 282 11.47 19.53 10.46
C GLN A 282 12.25 18.67 11.47
N ALA A 283 11.61 17.64 12.02
CA ALA A 283 12.27 16.70 12.92
C ALA A 283 13.40 15.93 12.24
N ASP A 284 13.18 15.42 11.03
CA ASP A 284 14.20 14.72 10.24
C ASP A 284 15.39 15.63 9.89
N HIS A 285 15.13 16.89 9.57
CA HIS A 285 16.20 17.87 9.35
C HIS A 285 16.99 18.18 10.64
N ALA A 286 16.30 18.41 11.76
CA ALA A 286 16.92 18.64 13.06
C ALA A 286 17.76 17.43 13.51
N ALA A 287 17.26 16.21 13.30
CA ALA A 287 17.97 14.98 13.63
C ALA A 287 19.26 14.85 12.82
N ARG A 288 19.22 15.11 11.51
CA ARG A 288 20.39 15.04 10.62
C ARG A 288 21.45 16.10 10.91
N THR A 289 21.06 17.23 11.50
CA THR A 289 21.97 18.29 11.95
C THR A 289 22.42 18.14 13.40
N GLY A 290 22.07 17.02 14.06
CA GLY A 290 22.47 16.72 15.44
C GLY A 290 21.65 17.44 16.53
N GLN A 291 20.61 18.18 16.16
CA GLN A 291 19.73 18.92 17.06
C GLN A 291 18.63 18.01 17.62
N LEU A 292 19.02 16.94 18.31
CA LEU A 292 18.10 15.90 18.79
C LEU A 292 16.94 16.43 19.67
N PRO A 293 17.14 17.40 20.60
CA PRO A 293 16.03 17.93 21.40
C PRO A 293 14.98 18.67 20.56
N GLN A 294 15.41 19.39 19.52
CA GLN A 294 14.47 20.05 18.59
C GLN A 294 13.73 19.02 17.74
N ALA A 295 14.43 17.97 17.30
CA ALA A 295 13.81 16.87 16.56
C ALA A 295 12.68 16.22 17.37
N GLU A 296 12.93 15.95 18.65
CA GLU A 296 11.93 15.42 19.57
C GLU A 296 10.74 16.36 19.76
N ALA A 297 10.97 17.66 19.98
CA ALA A 297 9.89 18.64 20.13
C ALA A 297 9.00 18.71 18.88
N HIS A 298 9.58 18.64 17.68
CA HIS A 298 8.82 18.57 16.44
C HIS A 298 8.00 17.27 16.33
N LEU A 299 8.56 16.13 16.72
CA LEU A 299 7.85 14.84 16.70
C LEU A 299 6.70 14.79 17.70
N GLN A 300 6.91 15.32 18.91
CA GLN A 300 5.84 15.46 19.91
C GLN A 300 4.71 16.34 19.36
N ARG A 301 5.05 17.47 18.74
CA ARG A 301 4.04 18.35 18.12
C ARG A 301 3.29 17.66 16.97
N ALA A 302 3.98 16.86 16.17
CA ALA A 302 3.35 16.06 15.12
C ALA A 302 2.35 15.05 15.70
N LEU A 303 2.72 14.37 16.80
CA LEU A 303 1.88 13.38 17.48
C LEU A 303 0.72 14.01 18.27
N GLU A 304 0.88 15.24 18.76
CA GLU A 304 -0.25 16.01 19.32
C GLU A 304 -1.32 16.32 18.27
N GLN A 305 -0.90 16.63 17.04
CA GLN A 305 -1.80 16.90 15.92
C GLN A 305 -2.37 15.61 15.31
N MET A 306 -1.56 14.56 15.23
CA MET A 306 -1.90 13.27 14.65
C MET A 306 -1.30 12.12 15.48
N PRO A 307 -2.00 11.66 16.53
CA PRO A 307 -1.48 10.63 17.46
C PRO A 307 -1.13 9.29 16.81
N HIS A 308 -1.70 9.02 15.63
CA HIS A 308 -1.53 7.75 14.91
C HIS A 308 -0.55 7.84 13.73
N LEU A 309 0.22 8.93 13.62
CA LEU A 309 1.25 9.08 12.60
C LEU A 309 2.42 8.13 12.89
N SER A 310 2.43 6.96 12.25
CA SER A 310 3.36 5.86 12.55
C SER A 310 4.81 6.29 12.34
N LEU A 311 5.12 6.98 11.24
CA LEU A 311 6.46 7.53 11.00
C LEU A 311 6.96 8.45 12.12
N ALA A 312 6.10 9.33 12.66
CA ALA A 312 6.49 10.23 13.75
C ALA A 312 6.71 9.46 15.06
N CYS A 313 5.86 8.47 15.35
CA CYS A 313 5.97 7.64 16.55
C CYS A 313 7.29 6.85 16.56
N HIS A 314 7.59 6.12 15.48
CA HIS A 314 8.84 5.37 15.37
C HIS A 314 10.07 6.28 15.34
N SER A 315 9.97 7.45 14.69
CA SER A 315 11.06 8.44 14.71
C SER A 315 11.32 8.96 16.12
N LEU A 316 10.27 9.18 16.93
CA LEU A 316 10.41 9.63 18.32
C LEU A 316 11.16 8.62 19.16
N ALA A 317 10.79 7.33 19.08
CA ALA A 317 11.50 6.26 19.77
C ALA A 317 12.99 6.23 19.39
N ARG A 318 13.30 6.38 18.09
CA ARG A 318 14.69 6.44 17.60
C ARG A 318 15.45 7.66 18.14
N ILE A 319 14.83 8.84 18.15
CA ILE A 319 15.46 10.07 18.68
C ILE A 319 15.71 9.94 20.18
N GLN A 320 14.77 9.41 20.96
CA GLN A 320 14.97 9.14 22.38
C GLN A 320 16.14 8.17 22.62
N ALA A 321 16.25 7.12 21.79
CA ALA A 321 17.37 6.20 21.86
C ALA A 321 18.72 6.87 21.54
N LEU A 322 18.76 7.73 20.52
CA LEU A 322 19.95 8.50 20.14
C LEU A 322 20.36 9.52 21.22
N GLN A 323 19.40 10.02 22.00
CA GLN A 323 19.66 10.86 23.18
C GLN A 323 20.09 10.04 24.43
N GLY A 324 20.22 8.71 24.32
CA GLY A 324 20.61 7.84 25.44
C GLY A 324 19.46 7.45 26.38
N ARG A 325 18.22 7.90 26.13
CA ARG A 325 17.04 7.55 26.94
C ARG A 325 16.42 6.23 26.49
N ILE A 326 17.19 5.14 26.63
CA ILE A 326 16.82 3.82 26.12
C ILE A 326 15.51 3.28 26.73
N GLY A 327 15.29 3.50 28.03
CA GLY A 327 14.08 3.04 28.72
C GLY A 327 12.80 3.72 28.21
N GLU A 328 12.87 5.00 27.89
CA GLU A 328 11.76 5.75 27.27
C GLU A 328 11.57 5.31 25.82
N ALA A 329 12.66 5.19 25.07
CA ALA A 329 12.63 4.78 23.67
C ALA A 329 11.93 3.43 23.46
N VAL A 330 12.22 2.44 24.32
CA VAL A 330 11.57 1.12 24.26
C VAL A 330 10.08 1.24 24.57
N LYS A 331 9.69 2.00 25.60
CA LYS A 331 8.26 2.22 25.92
C LYS A 331 7.52 2.89 24.77
N THR A 332 8.13 3.90 24.16
CA THR A 332 7.58 4.59 22.99
C THR A 332 7.43 3.63 21.82
N GLU A 333 8.46 2.85 21.49
CA GLU A 333 8.39 1.88 20.39
C GLU A 333 7.32 0.81 20.65
N ASP A 334 7.24 0.25 21.85
CA ASP A 334 6.21 -0.72 22.23
C ASP A 334 4.80 -0.12 22.04
N HIS A 335 4.60 1.14 22.46
CA HIS A 335 3.36 1.86 22.20
C HIS A 335 3.07 2.02 20.70
N CYS A 336 4.05 2.43 19.89
CA CYS A 336 3.88 2.55 18.43
C CYS A 336 3.44 1.21 17.80
N GLN A 337 4.03 0.09 18.25
CA GLN A 337 3.67 -1.26 17.78
C GLN A 337 2.23 -1.66 18.17
N THR A 338 1.67 -1.10 19.25
CA THR A 338 0.24 -1.30 19.58
C THR A 338 -0.71 -0.55 18.66
N ILE A 339 -0.27 0.57 18.08
CA ILE A 339 -1.09 1.34 17.14
C ILE A 339 -1.08 0.63 15.78
N PHE A 340 0.12 0.38 15.23
CA PHE A 340 0.31 -0.37 13.99
C PHE A 340 1.55 -1.27 14.08
N PRO A 341 1.34 -2.60 14.19
CA PRO A 341 2.45 -3.54 14.21
C PRO A 341 3.27 -3.49 12.92
N SER A 342 4.57 -3.20 13.05
CA SER A 342 5.52 -3.16 11.94
C SER A 342 6.79 -3.93 12.30
N PRO A 343 6.87 -5.23 11.92
CA PRO A 343 8.03 -6.07 12.22
C PRO A 343 9.35 -5.51 11.66
N GLY A 344 9.30 -4.85 10.50
CA GLY A 344 10.46 -4.23 9.86
C GLY A 344 11.01 -3.06 10.66
N GLN A 345 10.13 -2.15 11.13
CA GLN A 345 10.52 -1.01 11.96
C GLN A 345 11.08 -1.50 13.31
N LEU A 346 10.42 -2.48 13.92
CA LEU A 346 10.87 -3.05 15.19
C LEU A 346 12.27 -3.68 15.08
N LYS A 347 12.55 -4.38 13.98
CA LYS A 347 13.88 -4.93 13.71
C LYS A 347 14.92 -3.81 13.57
N SER A 348 14.63 -2.79 12.76
CA SER A 348 15.51 -1.62 12.58
C SER A 348 15.81 -0.89 13.89
N PHE A 349 14.81 -0.73 14.75
CA PHE A 349 14.96 -0.12 16.07
C PHE A 349 15.84 -1.00 17.00
N ARG A 350 15.62 -2.31 17.04
CA ARG A 350 16.46 -3.23 17.83
C ARG A 350 17.91 -3.22 17.37
N ASP A 351 18.16 -3.15 16.07
CA ASP A 351 19.51 -3.07 15.52
C ASP A 351 20.19 -1.75 15.89
N LEU A 352 19.45 -0.63 15.92
CA LEU A 352 19.94 0.65 16.45
C LEU A 352 20.34 0.55 17.93
N LEU A 353 19.49 -0.08 18.77
CA LEU A 353 19.81 -0.28 20.19
C LEU A 353 21.05 -1.16 20.40
N ARG A 354 21.28 -2.16 19.53
CA ARG A 354 22.49 -3.00 19.58
C ARG A 354 23.75 -2.20 19.25
N GLN A 355 23.68 -1.29 18.29
CA GLN A 355 24.81 -0.43 17.91
C GLN A 355 25.11 0.63 18.98
N ALA A 356 24.10 1.10 19.71
CA ALA A 356 24.26 2.05 20.81
C ALA A 356 24.81 1.42 22.09
N LYS A 357 24.79 0.08 22.24
CA LYS A 357 25.43 -0.58 23.39
C LYS A 357 26.95 -0.62 23.20
N PRO A 358 27.76 -0.21 24.20
CA PRO A 358 29.20 -0.35 24.12
C PRO A 358 29.57 -1.84 23.94
N ARG A 359 30.48 -2.14 23.01
CA ARG A 359 31.06 -3.49 22.89
C ARG A 359 31.66 -3.87 24.25
N PRO A 360 31.41 -5.08 24.78
CA PRO A 360 32.10 -5.52 25.98
C PRO A 360 33.62 -5.43 25.73
N PRO A 361 34.42 -4.98 26.72
CA PRO A 361 35.87 -4.98 26.56
C PRO A 361 36.31 -6.39 26.19
N GLY A 362 36.99 -6.51 25.05
CA GLY A 362 37.51 -7.79 24.57
C GLY A 362 38.38 -8.40 25.67
N ARG A 363 38.15 -9.68 25.96
CA ARG A 363 39.12 -10.47 26.71
C ARG A 363 40.44 -10.41 25.94
N GLY A 364 41.39 -9.64 26.45
CA GLY A 364 42.77 -9.65 25.97
C GLY A 364 43.29 -11.08 26.00
N GLN A 365 43.98 -11.45 24.91
CA GLN A 365 44.79 -12.65 24.83
C GLN A 365 45.94 -12.60 25.84
#